data_AF-A0A316HDC5-F1
#
_entry.id   AF-A0A316HDC5-F1
#
_cell.length_a   1.000
_cell.length_b   1.000
_cell.length_c   1.000
_cell.angle_alpha   90.00
_cell.angle_beta   90.00
_cell.angle_gamma   90.00
#
_symmetry.space_group_name_H-M   'P 1'
#
loop_
_entity.id
_entity.type
_entity.pdbx_description
1 polymer ?
#
loop_
_entity_poly.entity_id
_entity_poly.type
_entity_poly.pdbx_seq_one_letter_code
_entity_poly.pdbx_strand_id
1 'polypeptide(L)'
;MCMRGMLMEETGKFQDAVNLYRQAWDDASNEFEKFLAAWFIARLQPEATGRLMWYDTALQLGLSLDNEPVRAAFPPLHEYIAQCYQELGDVSHARKHQELALSSVSPPLDKGPFYHGTKADLQAGDLLNAGYMSNYQSELVMNHIYFTGLINGAGLAAALANGEGAERVYLVEPTGDFEDDPNVTNKKFPGNPTRSYRSLQPLKIIGEATEWQRQTPEQLQQWREKLKANKGGIIN
;
A
#
# COMPACT_ATOMS: atom_id res chain seq x y z
N MET A 1 -12.90 -12.84 9.66
CA MET A 1 -12.41 -12.42 10.99
C MET A 1 -11.30 -11.36 10.92
N CYS A 2 -10.34 -11.43 9.99
CA CYS A 2 -9.25 -10.44 9.89
C CYS A 2 -9.72 -8.97 9.83
N MET A 3 -10.75 -8.65 9.03
CA MET A 3 -11.30 -7.28 8.97
C MET A 3 -11.74 -6.73 10.34
N ARG A 4 -12.28 -7.58 11.22
CA ARG A 4 -12.67 -7.18 12.58
C ARG A 4 -11.44 -6.95 13.44
N GLY A 5 -10.40 -7.78 13.30
CA GLY A 5 -9.12 -7.59 14.00
C GLY A 5 -8.49 -6.25 13.64
N MET A 6 -8.54 -5.87 12.37
CA MET A 6 -7.95 -4.60 11.91
C MET A 6 -8.68 -3.38 12.47
N LEU A 7 -10.00 -3.48 12.64
CA LEU A 7 -10.78 -2.44 13.32
C LEU A 7 -10.40 -2.33 14.81
N MET A 8 -10.06 -3.45 15.46
CA MET A 8 -9.56 -3.43 16.83
C MET A 8 -8.17 -2.77 16.90
N GLU A 9 -7.27 -3.01 15.94
CA GLU A 9 -5.99 -2.28 15.85
C GLU A 9 -6.19 -0.76 15.70
N GLU A 10 -7.09 -0.34 14.81
CA GLU A 10 -7.38 1.09 14.59
C GLU A 10 -7.94 1.78 15.84
N THR A 11 -8.57 1.02 16.73
CA THR A 11 -9.10 1.51 18.01
C THR A 11 -8.15 1.29 19.19
N GLY A 12 -6.92 0.85 18.93
CA GLY A 12 -5.88 0.62 19.96
C GLY A 12 -6.07 -0.65 20.79
N LYS A 13 -7.03 -1.52 20.43
CA LYS A 13 -7.36 -2.77 21.14
C LYS A 13 -6.56 -3.94 20.59
N PHE A 14 -5.23 -3.87 20.72
CA PHE A 14 -4.32 -4.84 20.12
C PHE A 14 -4.54 -6.28 20.61
N GLN A 15 -4.87 -6.49 21.88
CA GLN A 15 -5.12 -7.85 22.40
C GLN A 15 -6.38 -8.48 21.78
N ASP A 16 -7.45 -7.70 21.60
CA ASP A 16 -8.67 -8.16 20.92
C ASP A 16 -8.39 -8.47 19.45
N ALA A 17 -7.54 -7.66 18.80
CA ALA A 17 -7.08 -7.91 17.44
C ALA A 17 -6.36 -9.26 17.32
N VAL A 18 -5.39 -9.53 18.21
CA VAL A 18 -4.66 -10.83 18.24
C VAL A 18 -5.63 -12.01 18.38
N ASN A 19 -6.61 -11.92 19.28
CA ASN A 19 -7.59 -12.98 19.48
C ASN A 19 -8.41 -13.23 18.21
N LEU A 20 -8.83 -12.17 17.52
CA LEU A 20 -9.57 -12.27 16.26
C LEU A 20 -8.72 -12.85 15.12
N TYR A 21 -7.42 -12.56 15.07
CA TYR A 21 -6.53 -13.15 14.08
C TYR A 21 -6.22 -14.61 14.35
N ARG A 22 -6.08 -15.00 15.62
CA ARG A 22 -5.97 -16.42 16.00
C ARG A 22 -7.23 -17.20 15.63
N GLN A 23 -8.41 -16.64 15.91
CA GLN A 23 -9.66 -17.23 15.44
C GLN A 23 -9.71 -17.30 13.90
N ALA A 24 -9.24 -16.27 13.20
CA ALA A 24 -9.15 -16.30 11.74
C ALA A 24 -8.24 -17.42 11.22
N TRP A 25 -7.16 -17.71 11.93
CA TRP A 25 -6.25 -18.81 11.61
C TRP A 25 -6.91 -20.18 11.80
N ASP A 26 -7.61 -20.37 12.92
CA ASP A 26 -8.29 -21.63 13.25
C ASP A 26 -9.48 -21.90 12.31
N ASP A 27 -10.22 -20.85 11.95
CA ASP A 27 -11.41 -20.93 11.08
C ASP A 27 -11.07 -20.88 9.58
N ALA A 28 -9.79 -20.74 9.20
CA ALA A 28 -9.38 -20.55 7.81
C ALA A 28 -9.76 -21.74 6.93
N SER A 29 -10.48 -21.45 5.83
CA SER A 29 -10.97 -22.45 4.88
C SER A 29 -9.98 -22.77 3.77
N ASN A 30 -8.95 -21.93 3.59
CA ASN A 30 -7.96 -22.06 2.52
C ASN A 30 -6.58 -21.50 2.95
N GLU A 31 -5.55 -21.81 2.17
CA GLU A 31 -4.16 -21.39 2.47
C GLU A 31 -3.97 -19.87 2.42
N PHE A 32 -4.73 -19.15 1.58
CA PHE A 32 -4.67 -17.70 1.52
C PHE A 32 -5.22 -17.04 2.78
N GLU A 33 -6.33 -17.55 3.34
CA GLU A 33 -6.85 -17.10 4.63
C GLU A 33 -5.86 -17.37 5.77
N LYS A 34 -5.20 -18.54 5.77
CA LYS A 34 -4.13 -18.85 6.72
C LYS A 34 -2.94 -17.92 6.58
N PHE A 35 -2.53 -17.62 5.34
CA PHE A 35 -1.47 -16.67 5.04
C PHE A 35 -1.78 -15.29 5.64
N LEU A 36 -2.98 -14.76 5.39
CA LEU A 36 -3.41 -13.47 5.93
C LEU A 36 -3.44 -13.49 7.46
N ALA A 37 -3.98 -14.55 8.06
CA ALA A 37 -4.04 -14.66 9.52
C ALA A 37 -2.62 -14.69 10.13
N ALA A 38 -1.70 -15.50 9.57
CA ALA A 38 -0.31 -15.55 10.01
C ALA A 38 0.39 -14.19 9.92
N TRP A 39 0.21 -13.47 8.80
CA TRP A 39 0.73 -12.12 8.62
C TRP A 39 0.28 -11.16 9.72
N PHE A 40 -1.02 -11.13 10.02
CA PHE A 40 -1.57 -10.24 11.03
C PHE A 40 -1.16 -10.63 12.45
N ILE A 41 -1.09 -11.94 12.75
CA ILE A 41 -0.60 -12.41 14.06
C ILE A 41 0.86 -12.00 14.26
N ALA A 42 1.71 -12.16 13.23
CA ALA A 42 3.13 -11.82 13.28
C ALA A 42 3.36 -10.37 13.69
N ARG A 43 2.65 -9.43 13.05
CA ARG A 43 2.78 -7.98 13.30
C ARG A 43 2.51 -7.55 14.74
N LEU A 44 1.72 -8.34 15.47
CA LEU A 44 1.33 -8.05 16.84
C LEU A 44 2.12 -8.87 17.88
N GLN A 45 3.09 -9.68 17.46
CA GLN A 45 3.97 -10.38 18.41
C GLN A 45 4.99 -9.40 19.02
N PRO A 46 5.11 -9.36 20.36
CA PRO A 46 6.05 -8.46 21.03
C PRO A 46 7.51 -8.93 20.88
N GLU A 47 7.76 -10.24 20.94
CA GLU A 47 9.10 -10.81 20.82
C GLU A 47 9.47 -11.12 19.36
N ALA A 48 10.73 -10.88 19.01
CA ALA A 48 11.28 -11.19 17.69
C ALA A 48 11.16 -12.67 17.32
N THR A 49 11.26 -13.59 18.29
CA THR A 49 11.07 -15.03 18.07
C THR A 49 9.64 -15.36 17.65
N GLY A 50 8.64 -14.74 18.29
CA GLY A 50 7.23 -14.90 17.95
C GLY A 50 6.93 -14.30 16.57
N ARG A 51 7.46 -13.11 16.28
CA ARG A 51 7.35 -12.48 14.96
C ARG A 51 7.92 -13.38 13.87
N LEU A 52 9.16 -13.86 14.06
CA LEU A 52 9.86 -14.72 13.13
C LEU A 52 9.06 -15.98 12.81
N MET A 53 8.58 -16.70 13.84
CA MET A 53 7.79 -17.92 13.67
C MET A 53 6.56 -17.70 12.77
N TRP A 54 5.81 -16.61 12.99
CA TRP A 54 4.60 -16.33 12.21
C TRP A 54 4.92 -15.77 10.82
N TYR A 55 5.96 -14.95 10.66
CA TYR A 55 6.38 -14.50 9.33
C TYR A 55 6.93 -15.64 8.48
N ASP A 56 7.68 -16.58 9.07
CA ASP A 56 8.12 -17.80 8.37
C ASP A 56 6.92 -18.66 7.98
N THR A 57 5.94 -18.80 8.88
CA THR A 57 4.69 -19.51 8.57
C THR A 57 3.95 -18.87 7.40
N ALA A 58 3.82 -17.54 7.40
CA ALA A 58 3.22 -16.81 6.28
C ALA A 58 4.04 -16.99 4.99
N LEU A 59 5.36 -16.91 5.05
CA LEU A 59 6.23 -17.12 3.90
C LEU A 59 6.05 -18.53 3.30
N GLN A 60 6.05 -19.58 4.13
CA GLN A 60 5.86 -20.97 3.65
C GLN A 60 4.49 -21.17 2.99
N LEU A 61 3.43 -20.64 3.59
CA LEU A 61 2.09 -20.66 2.98
C LEU A 61 2.05 -19.83 1.69
N GLY A 62 2.78 -18.72 1.62
CA GLY A 62 2.82 -17.87 0.45
C GLY A 62 3.51 -18.55 -0.75
N LEU A 63 4.56 -19.33 -0.49
CA LEU A 63 5.31 -20.04 -1.53
C LEU A 63 4.48 -21.12 -2.26
N SER A 64 3.42 -21.65 -1.65
CA SER A 64 2.50 -22.59 -2.31
C SER A 64 1.39 -21.91 -3.11
N LEU A 65 1.24 -20.59 -3.00
CA LEU A 65 0.15 -19.83 -3.60
C LEU A 65 0.60 -19.08 -4.86
N ASP A 66 -0.01 -19.39 -6.00
CA ASP A 66 0.09 -18.54 -7.21
C ASP A 66 -0.94 -17.40 -7.16
N ASN A 67 -0.67 -16.42 -6.30
CA ASN A 67 -1.57 -15.30 -6.04
C ASN A 67 -0.79 -13.97 -6.04
N GLU A 68 -1.31 -12.96 -6.75
CA GLU A 68 -0.62 -11.67 -6.90
C GLU A 68 -0.43 -10.92 -5.57
N PRO A 69 -1.46 -10.73 -4.73
CA PRO A 69 -1.29 -10.14 -3.40
C PRO A 69 -0.24 -10.83 -2.52
N VAL A 70 -0.10 -12.16 -2.63
CA VAL A 70 0.90 -12.93 -1.90
C VAL A 70 2.31 -12.65 -2.42
N ARG A 71 2.49 -12.68 -3.75
CA ARG A 71 3.79 -12.38 -4.39
C ARG A 71 4.29 -10.98 -4.06
N ALA A 72 3.40 -9.99 -4.13
CA ALA A 72 3.70 -8.61 -3.76
C ALA A 72 4.11 -8.47 -2.29
N ALA A 73 3.76 -9.43 -1.44
CA ALA A 73 4.09 -9.45 -0.02
C ALA A 73 5.46 -10.07 0.29
N PHE A 74 6.12 -10.74 -0.67
CA PHE A 74 7.41 -11.39 -0.43
C PHE A 74 8.55 -10.43 -0.06
N PRO A 75 8.75 -9.29 -0.75
CA PRO A 75 9.79 -8.34 -0.35
C PRO A 75 9.65 -7.89 1.11
N PRO A 76 8.51 -7.35 1.58
CA PRO A 76 8.37 -6.96 2.97
C PRO A 76 8.39 -8.13 3.95
N LEU A 77 7.90 -9.33 3.59
CA LEU A 77 8.06 -10.51 4.46
C LEU A 77 9.52 -10.80 4.75
N HIS A 78 10.33 -10.82 3.70
CA HIS A 78 11.77 -11.03 3.85
C HIS A 78 12.44 -9.89 4.64
N GLU A 79 12.03 -8.64 4.45
CA GLU A 79 12.52 -7.53 5.30
C GLU A 79 12.15 -7.71 6.77
N TYR A 80 10.91 -8.10 7.09
CA TYR A 80 10.46 -8.32 8.47
C TYR A 80 11.19 -9.51 9.11
N ILE A 81 11.38 -10.60 8.38
CA ILE A 81 12.17 -11.75 8.82
C ILE A 81 13.62 -11.32 9.08
N ALA A 82 14.22 -10.54 8.17
CA ALA A 82 15.57 -10.03 8.35
C ALA A 82 15.70 -9.17 9.61
N GLN A 83 14.74 -8.28 9.87
CA GLN A 83 14.69 -7.46 11.09
C GLN A 83 14.61 -8.33 12.35
N CYS A 84 13.77 -9.37 12.34
CA CYS A 84 13.69 -10.31 13.45
C CYS A 84 15.04 -11.00 13.71
N TYR A 85 15.73 -11.46 12.66
CA TYR A 85 17.07 -12.05 12.81
C TYR A 85 18.11 -11.05 13.31
N GLN A 86 18.06 -9.79 12.89
CA GLN A 86 18.96 -8.74 13.42
C GLN A 86 18.76 -8.52 14.92
N GLU A 87 17.50 -8.43 15.38
CA GLU A 87 17.17 -8.29 16.80
C GLU A 87 17.66 -9.50 17.63
N LEU A 88 17.65 -10.69 17.03
CA LEU A 88 18.14 -11.92 17.64
C LEU A 88 19.68 -12.08 17.54
N GLY A 89 20.37 -11.17 16.85
CA GLY A 89 21.83 -11.19 16.66
C GLY A 89 22.31 -12.13 15.56
N ASP A 90 21.43 -12.72 14.75
CA ASP A 90 21.78 -13.60 13.63
C ASP A 90 21.98 -12.79 12.33
N VAL A 91 23.17 -12.21 12.20
CA VAL A 91 23.54 -11.38 11.05
C VAL A 91 23.53 -12.17 9.73
N SER A 92 23.80 -13.47 9.77
CA SER A 92 23.88 -14.31 8.57
C SER A 92 22.50 -14.50 7.95
N HIS A 93 21.52 -14.92 8.75
CA HIS A 93 20.14 -15.07 8.26
C HIS A 93 19.52 -13.72 7.91
N ALA A 94 19.81 -12.67 8.69
CA ALA A 94 19.38 -11.32 8.35
C ALA A 94 19.82 -10.90 6.93
N ARG A 95 21.12 -11.06 6.61
CA ARG A 95 21.65 -10.70 5.29
C ARG A 95 21.01 -11.53 4.18
N LYS A 96 20.88 -12.84 4.38
CA LYS A 96 20.22 -13.72 3.41
C LYS A 96 18.80 -13.26 3.09
N HIS A 97 18.04 -12.87 4.11
CA HIS A 97 16.68 -12.40 3.90
C HIS A 97 16.63 -11.00 3.26
N GLN A 98 17.59 -10.12 3.53
CA GLN A 98 17.71 -8.85 2.78
C GLN A 98 17.96 -9.08 1.29
N GLU A 99 18.84 -10.02 0.94
CA GLU A 99 19.09 -10.39 -0.46
C GLU A 99 17.84 -10.98 -1.13
N LEU A 100 17.11 -11.84 -0.40
CA LEU A 100 15.85 -12.41 -0.88
C LEU A 100 14.77 -11.34 -1.08
N ALA A 101 14.67 -10.37 -0.18
CA ALA A 101 13.74 -9.25 -0.32
C ALA A 101 13.97 -8.49 -1.63
N LEU A 102 15.24 -8.13 -1.91
CA LEU A 102 15.62 -7.45 -3.14
C LEU A 102 15.32 -8.29 -4.39
N SER A 103 15.62 -9.59 -4.34
CA SER A 103 15.40 -10.50 -5.48
C SER A 103 13.91 -10.78 -5.75
N SER A 104 13.06 -10.56 -4.76
CA SER A 104 11.62 -10.82 -4.83
C SER A 104 10.81 -9.62 -5.30
N VAL A 105 11.44 -8.45 -5.50
CA VAL A 105 10.79 -7.27 -6.05
C VAL A 105 10.43 -7.55 -7.51
N SER A 106 9.13 -7.49 -7.82
CA SER A 106 8.62 -7.63 -9.18
C SER A 106 7.88 -6.37 -9.62
N PRO A 107 7.99 -5.96 -10.89
CA PRO A 107 7.19 -4.85 -11.40
C PRO A 107 5.70 -5.20 -11.37
N PRO A 108 4.81 -4.19 -11.18
CA PRO A 108 3.38 -4.42 -11.24
C PRO A 108 2.94 -5.00 -12.60
N LEU A 109 2.02 -5.97 -12.57
CA LEU A 109 1.46 -6.59 -13.79
C LEU A 109 0.19 -5.90 -14.30
N ASP A 110 -0.24 -4.84 -13.61
CA ASP A 110 -1.47 -4.13 -13.93
C ASP A 110 -1.38 -3.44 -15.29
N LYS A 111 -2.44 -3.59 -16.10
CA LYS A 111 -2.54 -3.01 -17.45
C LYS A 111 -3.44 -1.78 -17.50
N GLY A 112 -3.98 -1.35 -16.37
CA GLY A 112 -4.92 -0.25 -16.28
C GLY A 112 -6.38 -0.65 -16.57
N PRO A 113 -7.25 0.29 -16.98
CA PRO A 113 -6.95 1.71 -17.16
C PRO A 113 -6.44 2.39 -15.89
N PHE A 114 -5.64 3.44 -16.05
CA PHE A 114 -5.07 4.20 -14.95
C PHE A 114 -5.66 5.61 -14.87
N TYR A 115 -5.70 6.11 -13.64
CA TYR A 115 -6.31 7.38 -13.30
C TYR A 115 -5.40 8.24 -12.42
N HIS A 116 -5.36 9.53 -12.71
CA HIS A 116 -4.70 10.54 -11.88
C HIS A 116 -5.73 11.57 -11.41
N GLY A 117 -5.85 11.73 -10.09
CA GLY A 117 -6.74 12.72 -9.48
C GLY A 117 -5.98 13.98 -9.08
N THR A 118 -6.47 15.15 -9.52
CA THR A 118 -5.82 16.44 -9.25
C THR A 118 -6.81 17.59 -9.30
N LYS A 119 -6.33 18.80 -9.02
CA LYS A 119 -7.02 20.08 -9.29
C LYS A 119 -6.34 20.91 -10.38
N ALA A 120 -5.26 20.39 -10.96
CA ALA A 120 -4.62 21.01 -12.11
C ALA A 120 -5.54 20.94 -13.34
N ASP A 121 -5.57 22.00 -14.13
CA ASP A 121 -6.35 22.09 -15.37
C ASP A 121 -5.49 21.61 -16.55
N LEU A 122 -5.59 20.32 -16.86
CA LEU A 122 -4.86 19.62 -17.92
C LEU A 122 -5.76 19.22 -19.09
N GLN A 123 -5.16 19.05 -20.25
CA GLN A 123 -5.82 18.63 -21.49
C GLN A 123 -5.27 17.30 -22.02
N ALA A 124 -6.06 16.61 -22.85
CA ALA A 124 -5.58 15.41 -23.53
C ALA A 124 -4.37 15.74 -24.42
N GLY A 125 -3.32 14.93 -24.31
CA GLY A 125 -2.03 15.15 -24.94
C GLY A 125 -0.97 15.75 -24.01
N ASP A 126 -1.36 16.36 -22.89
CA ASP A 126 -0.42 16.89 -21.91
C ASP A 126 0.42 15.79 -21.27
N LEU A 127 1.65 16.15 -20.88
CA LEU A 127 2.54 15.31 -20.09
C LEU A 127 2.63 15.84 -18.66
N LEU A 128 2.17 15.02 -17.72
CA LEU A 128 2.24 15.33 -16.30
C LEU A 128 3.53 14.75 -15.73
N ASN A 129 4.36 15.61 -15.14
CA ASN A 129 5.68 15.26 -14.62
C ASN A 129 5.69 15.19 -13.09
N ALA A 130 6.71 14.56 -12.52
CA ALA A 130 7.05 14.74 -11.10
C ALA A 130 7.68 16.14 -10.85
N GLY A 131 8.03 16.43 -9.60
CA GLY A 131 8.68 17.69 -9.21
C GLY A 131 7.74 18.76 -8.65
N TYR A 132 6.47 18.41 -8.42
CA TYR A 132 5.49 19.29 -7.76
C TYR A 132 5.49 19.09 -6.24
N MET A 133 4.98 20.09 -5.52
CA MET A 133 4.80 20.03 -4.08
C MET A 133 3.82 18.93 -3.66
N SER A 134 4.10 18.26 -2.56
CA SER A 134 3.23 17.24 -1.99
C SER A 134 1.85 17.81 -1.63
N ASN A 135 0.81 17.00 -1.82
CA ASN A 135 -0.55 17.31 -1.36
C ASN A 135 -0.72 17.17 0.16
N TYR A 136 0.23 16.53 0.85
CA TYR A 136 0.05 16.12 2.26
C TYR A 136 1.11 16.73 3.19
N GLN A 137 2.31 17.03 2.71
CA GLN A 137 3.39 17.62 3.49
C GLN A 137 3.86 18.92 2.83
N SER A 138 3.69 20.04 3.53
CA SER A 138 4.26 21.32 3.10
C SER A 138 5.78 21.19 2.98
N GLU A 139 6.36 21.84 1.97
CA GLU A 139 7.82 21.87 1.69
C GLU A 139 8.43 20.59 1.08
N LEU A 140 7.66 19.49 0.94
CA LEU A 140 8.15 18.30 0.24
C LEU A 140 7.89 18.40 -1.28
N VAL A 141 8.96 18.29 -2.08
CA VAL A 141 8.87 18.13 -3.54
C VAL A 141 8.82 16.65 -3.88
N MET A 142 7.82 16.23 -4.64
CA MET A 142 7.62 14.82 -5.00
C MET A 142 8.54 14.41 -6.16
N ASN A 143 9.34 13.35 -5.96
CA ASN A 143 10.22 12.76 -6.97
C ASN A 143 9.46 11.91 -7.98
N HIS A 144 8.26 11.47 -7.61
CA HIS A 144 7.42 10.61 -8.42
C HIS A 144 6.07 11.26 -8.73
N ILE A 145 5.45 10.78 -9.80
CA ILE A 145 4.05 11.02 -10.12
C ILE A 145 3.20 9.82 -9.75
N TYR A 146 2.05 10.06 -9.13
CA TYR A 146 1.21 9.03 -8.52
C TYR A 146 -0.08 8.85 -9.29
N PHE A 147 -0.53 7.60 -9.45
CA PHE A 147 -1.75 7.24 -10.17
C PHE A 147 -2.31 5.93 -9.63
N THR A 148 -3.52 5.56 -10.05
CA THR A 148 -4.18 4.34 -9.56
C THR A 148 -5.01 3.66 -10.64
N GLY A 149 -5.15 2.34 -10.55
CA GLY A 149 -6.11 1.56 -11.34
C GLY A 149 -7.57 1.71 -10.88
N LEU A 150 -7.84 2.45 -9.79
CA LEU A 150 -9.18 2.63 -9.22
C LEU A 150 -9.66 4.08 -9.36
N ILE A 151 -10.68 4.29 -10.20
CA ILE A 151 -11.24 5.63 -10.48
C ILE A 151 -11.70 6.37 -9.21
N ASN A 152 -12.33 5.68 -8.26
CA ASN A 152 -12.76 6.30 -7.00
C ASN A 152 -11.57 6.68 -6.11
N GLY A 153 -10.45 5.94 -6.20
CA GLY A 153 -9.20 6.30 -5.54
C GLY A 153 -8.63 7.60 -6.09
N ALA A 154 -8.62 7.75 -7.42
CA ALA A 154 -8.25 9.01 -8.07
C ALA A 154 -9.22 10.14 -7.70
N GLY A 155 -10.53 9.88 -7.66
CA GLY A 155 -11.52 10.86 -7.21
C GLY A 155 -11.26 11.38 -5.78
N LEU A 156 -10.93 10.49 -4.85
CA LEU A 156 -10.52 10.87 -3.49
C LEU A 156 -9.23 11.70 -3.50
N ALA A 157 -8.24 11.31 -4.31
CA ALA A 157 -6.99 12.07 -4.45
C ALA A 157 -7.23 13.48 -4.98
N ALA A 158 -8.12 13.66 -5.97
CA ALA A 158 -8.50 14.97 -6.50
C ALA A 158 -9.13 15.87 -5.43
N ALA A 159 -10.02 15.32 -4.59
CA ALA A 159 -10.67 16.06 -3.51
C ALA A 159 -9.70 16.46 -2.38
N LEU A 160 -8.65 15.65 -2.17
CA LEU A 160 -7.60 15.92 -1.20
C LEU A 160 -6.45 16.77 -1.75
N ALA A 161 -6.37 16.97 -3.06
CA ALA A 161 -5.31 17.74 -3.68
C ALA A 161 -5.32 19.21 -3.23
N ASN A 162 -4.12 19.78 -3.14
CA ASN A 162 -3.93 21.20 -2.82
C ASN A 162 -4.42 22.09 -3.97
N GLY A 163 -4.80 23.32 -3.62
CA GLY A 163 -5.30 24.32 -4.57
C GLY A 163 -6.82 24.50 -4.57
N GLU A 164 -7.26 25.57 -5.22
CA GLU A 164 -8.66 26.01 -5.30
C GLU A 164 -9.34 25.59 -6.62
N GLY A 165 -8.61 24.92 -7.51
CA GLY A 165 -9.13 24.40 -8.77
C GLY A 165 -10.23 23.35 -8.58
N ALA A 166 -10.98 23.10 -9.65
CA ALA A 166 -11.99 22.04 -9.66
C ALA A 166 -11.33 20.67 -9.52
N GLU A 167 -12.00 19.75 -8.82
CA GLU A 167 -11.57 18.35 -8.74
C GLU A 167 -11.73 17.66 -10.09
N ARG A 168 -10.64 17.10 -10.61
CA ARG A 168 -10.57 16.42 -11.90
C ARG A 168 -9.93 15.05 -11.79
N VAL A 169 -10.40 14.12 -12.60
CA VAL A 169 -9.84 12.77 -12.71
C VAL A 169 -9.48 12.51 -14.17
N TYR A 170 -8.19 12.32 -14.44
CA TYR A 170 -7.69 12.08 -15.78
C TYR A 170 -7.43 10.61 -16.02
N LEU A 171 -7.77 10.12 -17.22
CA LEU A 171 -7.25 8.85 -17.72
C LEU A 171 -5.81 9.11 -18.18
N VAL A 172 -4.91 8.23 -17.76
CA VAL A 172 -3.48 8.42 -17.97
C VAL A 172 -2.81 7.16 -18.50
N GLU A 173 -1.78 7.35 -19.31
CA GLU A 173 -0.86 6.30 -19.74
C GLU A 173 0.55 6.59 -19.21
N PRO A 174 1.16 5.66 -18.47
CA PRO A 174 2.58 5.74 -18.13
C PRO A 174 3.44 5.76 -19.39
N THR A 175 4.40 6.69 -19.46
CA THR A 175 5.33 6.77 -20.60
C THR A 175 6.56 5.88 -20.42
N GLY A 176 6.71 5.25 -19.26
CA GLY A 176 7.77 4.28 -18.95
C GLY A 176 7.41 3.45 -17.73
N ASP A 177 8.43 2.84 -17.11
CA ASP A 177 8.25 1.94 -15.99
C ASP A 177 7.62 2.62 -14.78
N PHE A 178 6.90 1.83 -13.99
CA PHE A 178 6.26 2.25 -12.75
C PHE A 178 6.32 1.13 -11.72
N GLU A 179 6.12 1.50 -10.46
CA GLU A 179 6.14 0.59 -9.32
C GLU A 179 4.92 0.81 -8.42
N ASP A 180 4.66 -0.14 -7.54
CA ASP A 180 3.65 0.01 -6.49
C ASP A 180 3.97 1.22 -5.60
N ASP A 181 2.94 1.96 -5.19
CA ASP A 181 3.11 3.05 -4.24
C ASP A 181 3.44 2.50 -2.83
N PRO A 182 4.68 2.66 -2.35
CA PRO A 182 5.09 2.11 -1.06
C PRO A 182 4.42 2.81 0.12
N ASN A 183 3.66 3.89 -0.08
CA ASN A 183 2.92 4.56 0.99
C ASN A 183 1.64 3.80 1.37
N VAL A 184 1.10 2.97 0.47
CA VAL A 184 -0.18 2.26 0.66
C VAL A 184 -0.10 0.76 0.37
N THR A 185 0.92 0.31 -0.37
CA THR A 185 1.19 -1.11 -0.63
C THR A 185 1.85 -1.79 0.55
N ASN A 186 1.43 -3.03 0.85
CA ASN A 186 1.96 -3.84 1.97
C ASN A 186 1.88 -3.17 3.35
N LYS A 187 1.04 -2.13 3.52
CA LYS A 187 0.86 -1.45 4.81
C LYS A 187 -0.21 -2.14 5.63
N LYS A 188 -1.47 -1.84 5.31
CA LYS A 188 -2.60 -2.36 6.07
C LYS A 188 -2.87 -3.82 5.73
N PHE A 189 -2.75 -4.15 4.45
CA PHE A 189 -2.88 -5.49 3.88
C PHE A 189 -1.63 -5.82 3.07
N PRO A 190 -1.29 -7.11 2.90
CA PRO A 190 -0.32 -7.53 1.90
C PRO A 190 -0.83 -7.22 0.48
N GLY A 191 0.11 -6.93 -0.42
CA GLY A 191 -0.13 -6.51 -1.79
C GLY A 191 -0.59 -5.06 -1.93
N ASN A 192 -1.11 -4.76 -3.12
CA ASN A 192 -1.56 -3.44 -3.54
C ASN A 192 -3.08 -3.42 -3.82
N PRO A 193 -3.95 -3.59 -2.81
CA PRO A 193 -5.40 -3.64 -3.02
C PRO A 193 -5.98 -2.32 -3.54
N THR A 194 -5.30 -1.20 -3.31
CA THR A 194 -5.70 0.11 -3.85
C THR A 194 -5.27 0.32 -5.30
N ARG A 195 -4.48 -0.61 -5.85
CA ARG A 195 -3.86 -0.51 -7.18
C ARG A 195 -3.23 0.87 -7.35
N SER A 196 -2.48 1.32 -6.35
CA SER A 196 -1.82 2.63 -6.34
C SER A 196 -0.38 2.47 -6.79
N TYR A 197 0.04 3.35 -7.69
CA TYR A 197 1.33 3.26 -8.36
C TYR A 197 2.02 4.61 -8.36
N ARG A 198 3.33 4.57 -8.59
CA ARG A 198 4.14 5.76 -8.82
C ARG A 198 5.16 5.54 -9.94
N SER A 199 5.51 6.60 -10.66
CA SER A 199 6.54 6.57 -11.71
C SER A 199 7.48 7.77 -11.60
N LEU A 200 8.73 7.58 -12.02
CA LEU A 200 9.67 8.67 -12.28
C LEU A 200 9.43 9.30 -13.67
N GLN A 201 8.85 8.55 -14.59
CA GLN A 201 8.56 9.00 -15.94
C GLN A 201 7.21 9.74 -15.99
N PRO A 202 7.02 10.65 -16.96
CA PRO A 202 5.77 11.38 -17.08
C PRO A 202 4.56 10.47 -17.33
N LEU A 203 3.38 10.94 -16.96
CA LEU A 203 2.12 10.35 -17.36
C LEU A 203 1.54 11.18 -18.52
N LYS A 204 1.09 10.52 -19.58
CA LYS A 204 0.37 11.17 -20.67
C LYS A 204 -1.12 11.23 -20.34
N ILE A 205 -1.71 12.41 -20.41
CA ILE A 205 -3.16 12.57 -20.30
C ILE A 205 -3.79 12.09 -21.61
N ILE A 206 -4.66 11.08 -21.53
CA ILE A 206 -5.36 10.54 -22.71
C ILE A 206 -6.85 10.89 -22.72
N GLY A 207 -7.38 11.40 -21.60
CA GLY A 207 -8.74 11.88 -21.49
C GLY A 207 -9.09 12.29 -20.07
N GLU A 208 -10.31 12.77 -19.86
CA GLU A 208 -10.86 13.13 -18.56
C GLU A 208 -12.06 12.22 -18.25
N ALA A 209 -12.06 11.59 -17.08
CA ALA A 209 -13.21 10.87 -16.56
C ALA A 209 -14.15 11.89 -15.92
N THR A 210 -15.46 11.72 -16.12
CA THR A 210 -16.50 12.60 -15.58
C THR A 210 -17.35 11.95 -14.49
N GLU A 211 -17.33 10.61 -14.41
CA GLU A 211 -18.16 9.82 -13.50
C GLU A 211 -17.31 9.09 -12.47
N TRP A 212 -17.40 9.51 -11.21
CA TRP A 212 -16.83 8.82 -10.07
C TRP A 212 -17.58 9.17 -8.79
N GLN A 213 -17.37 8.38 -7.74
CA GLN A 213 -18.01 8.61 -6.45
C GLN A 213 -17.41 9.83 -5.74
N ARG A 214 -18.18 10.92 -5.65
CA ARG A 214 -17.83 12.10 -4.87
C ARG A 214 -17.92 11.81 -3.37
N GLN A 215 -17.00 12.38 -2.62
CA GLN A 215 -17.01 12.32 -1.16
C GLN A 215 -17.87 13.45 -0.59
N THR A 216 -18.58 13.20 0.51
CA THR A 216 -19.26 14.27 1.24
C THR A 216 -18.25 15.13 2.01
N PRO A 217 -18.59 16.39 2.35
CA PRO A 217 -17.73 17.25 3.17
C PRO A 217 -17.31 16.58 4.49
N GLU A 218 -18.20 15.84 5.13
CA GLU A 218 -17.93 15.11 6.38
C GLU A 218 -16.92 14.00 6.17
N GLN A 219 -17.05 13.23 5.08
CA GLN A 219 -16.09 12.18 4.72
C GLN A 219 -14.70 12.76 4.42
N LEU A 220 -14.63 13.88 3.69
CA LEU A 220 -13.36 14.56 3.40
C LEU A 220 -12.69 15.09 4.68
N GLN A 221 -13.47 15.60 5.61
CA GLN A 221 -12.96 16.05 6.90
C GLN A 221 -12.36 14.88 7.70
N GLN A 222 -13.04 13.73 7.74
CA GLN A 222 -12.52 12.52 8.37
C GLN A 222 -11.22 12.03 7.71
N TRP A 223 -11.11 12.10 6.38
CA TRP A 223 -9.88 11.76 5.67
C TRP A 223 -8.72 12.70 6.03
N ARG A 224 -8.97 14.01 6.08
CA ARG A 224 -7.95 15.00 6.48
C ARG A 224 -7.48 14.78 7.91
N GLU A 225 -8.38 14.46 8.83
CA GLU A 225 -8.04 14.13 10.22
C GLU A 225 -7.19 12.86 10.30
N LYS A 226 -7.55 11.81 9.57
CA LYS A 226 -6.74 10.58 9.49
C LYS A 226 -5.34 10.83 8.94
N LEU A 227 -5.22 11.65 7.89
CA LEU A 227 -3.92 11.99 7.31
C LEU A 227 -3.06 12.81 8.28
N LYS A 228 -3.65 13.74 9.04
CA LYS A 228 -2.94 14.49 10.09
C LYS A 228 -2.53 13.62 11.28
N ALA A 229 -3.35 12.64 11.64
CA ALA A 229 -3.04 11.70 12.71
C ALA A 229 -1.98 10.66 12.31
N ASN A 230 -1.82 10.42 11.00
CA ASN A 230 -0.79 9.52 10.49
C ASN A 230 0.60 10.15 10.70
N LYS A 231 1.38 9.54 11.59
CA LYS A 231 2.76 9.96 11.89
C LYS A 231 3.79 9.37 10.91
N GLY A 232 3.35 8.56 9.94
CA GLY A 232 4.22 8.00 8.91
C GLY A 232 4.74 9.10 7.97
N GLY A 233 6.05 9.08 7.69
CA GLY A 233 6.63 9.91 6.63
C GLY A 233 6.18 9.45 5.25
N ILE A 234 6.19 10.37 4.27
CA ILE A 234 6.00 10.01 2.87
C ILE A 234 7.29 9.37 2.37
N ILE A 235 7.17 8.16 1.86
CA ILE A 235 8.24 7.51 1.09
C ILE A 235 8.19 8.15 -0.29
N ASN A 236 9.10 9.10 -0.50
CA ASN A 236 9.24 9.89 -1.73
C ASN A 236 10.21 9.23 -2.69
#